data_AF-A0A367LSY1-F1
#
_entry.id   AF-A0A367LSY1-F1
#
_cell.length_a   1.000
_cell.length_b   1.000
_cell.length_c   1.000
_cell.angle_alpha   90.00
_cell.angle_beta   90.00
_cell.angle_gamma   90.00
#
_symmetry.space_group_name_H-M   'P 1'
#
loop_
_entity.id
_entity.type
_entity.pdbx_description
1 polymer ?
#
loop_
_entity_poly.entity_id
_entity_poly.type
_entity_poly.pdbx_seq_one_letter_code
_entity_poly.pdbx_strand_id
1 'polypeptide(L)' 'MTENALLLLNLGSPDSTRVEDVRRYLDQFLMDPYVVDLPWPLR' A
#
# COMPACT_ATOMS: atom_id res chain seq x y z
N MET A 1 7.20 -32.75 -4.31
CA MET A 1 6.39 -31.64 -4.86
C MET A 1 5.68 -31.01 -3.68
N THR A 2 5.81 -29.70 -3.49
CA THR A 2 5.11 -29.01 -2.39
C THR A 2 3.67 -28.80 -2.83
N GLU A 3 2.74 -29.57 -2.27
CA GLU A 3 1.33 -29.59 -2.69
C GLU A 3 0.53 -28.39 -2.17
N ASN A 4 1.10 -27.63 -1.21
CA ASN A 4 0.43 -26.53 -0.54
C ASN A 4 1.38 -25.33 -0.43
N ALA A 5 0.88 -24.15 -0.80
CA ALA A 5 1.54 -22.87 -0.61
C ALA A 5 0.66 -21.99 0.31
N LEU A 6 1.31 -21.25 1.22
CA LEU A 6 0.66 -20.27 2.08
C LEU A 6 1.14 -18.87 1.69
N LEU A 7 0.21 -17.98 1.40
CA LEU A 7 0.49 -16.59 1.10
C LEU A 7 0.10 -15.71 2.28
N LEU A 8 1.10 -15.13 2.94
CA LEU A 8 0.91 -14.12 3.97
C LEU A 8 0.96 -12.75 3.31
N LEU A 9 -0.13 -11.99 3.44
CA LEU A 9 -0.26 -10.65 2.88
C LEU A 9 -0.43 -9.62 3.98
N ASN A 10 0.17 -8.47 3.77
CA ASN A 10 -0.03 -7.25 4.54
C ASN A 10 0.13 -6.07 3.58
N LEU A 11 -0.33 -4.89 4.00
CA LEU A 11 -0.15 -3.64 3.25
C LEU A 11 1.31 -3.15 3.23
N GLY A 12 2.12 -3.64 4.17
CA GLY A 12 3.47 -3.14 4.41
C GLY A 12 3.47 -1.87 5.24
N SER A 13 4.60 -1.18 5.26
CA SER A 13 4.85 0.06 6.02
C SER A 13 5.95 0.85 5.32
N PRO A 14 6.09 2.17 5.55
CA PRO A 14 7.19 2.94 4.99
C PRO A 14 8.55 2.42 5.49
N ASP A 15 9.58 2.52 4.64
CA ASP A 15 10.94 2.04 4.95
C ASP A 15 11.57 2.76 6.16
N SER A 16 11.15 4.00 6.44
CA SER A 16 11.58 4.77 7.61
C SER A 16 10.56 5.84 7.98
N THR A 17 10.81 6.55 9.09
CA THR A 17 10.01 7.71 9.52
C THR A 17 10.37 9.00 8.78
N ARG A 18 11.26 8.93 7.79
CA ARG A 18 11.60 10.08 6.95
C ARG A 18 10.41 10.48 6.09
N VAL A 19 10.29 11.78 5.86
CA VAL A 19 9.17 12.36 5.10
C VAL A 19 9.09 11.78 3.68
N GLU A 20 10.24 11.53 3.04
CA GLU A 20 10.27 11.00 1.67
C GLU A 20 9.68 9.59 1.58
N ASP A 21 9.99 8.72 2.55
CA ASP A 21 9.50 7.33 2.58
C ASP A 21 8.02 7.27 2.94
N VAL A 22 7.57 8.10 3.89
CA VAL A 22 6.17 8.20 4.26
C VAL A 22 5.34 8.74 3.09
N ARG A 23 5.81 9.77 2.40
CA ARG A 23 5.13 10.31 1.22
C ARG A 23 4.98 9.25 0.14
N ARG A 24 6.06 8.54 -0.18
CA ARG A 24 6.03 7.45 -1.17
C ARG A 24 5.03 6.35 -0.80
N TYR A 25 4.97 5.96 0.46
CA TYR A 25 4.00 4.97 0.95
C TYR A 25 2.55 5.49 0.85
N LEU A 26 2.30 6.72 1.29
CA LEU A 26 0.95 7.30 1.24
C LEU A 26 0.47 7.52 -0.20
N ASP A 27 1.34 7.95 -1.11
CA ASP A 27 1.01 8.08 -2.53
C ASP A 27 0.57 6.72 -3.12
N GLN A 28 1.22 5.61 -2.72
CA GLN A 28 0.81 4.26 -3.15
C GLN A 28 -0.52 3.83 -2.51
N PHE A 29 -0.67 4.06 -1.21
CA PHE A 29 -1.83 3.61 -0.45
C PHE A 29 -3.11 4.40 -0.79
N LEU A 30 -3.02 5.73 -0.91
CA LEU A 30 -4.18 6.59 -1.13
C LEU A 30 -4.65 6.61 -2.59
N MET A 31 -3.77 6.28 -3.55
CA MET A 31 -4.15 6.17 -4.96
C MET A 31 -4.94 4.90 -5.27
N ASP A 32 -4.94 3.91 -4.36
CA ASP A 32 -5.71 2.68 -4.51
C ASP A 32 -7.22 2.98 -4.48
N PRO A 33 -7.98 2.59 -5.53
CA PRO A 33 -9.40 2.83 -5.59
C PRO A 33 -10.24 2.13 -4.53
N TYR A 34 -9.71 1.11 -3.88
CA TYR A 34 -10.37 0.37 -2.82
C TYR A 34 -10.04 0.90 -1.41
N VAL A 35 -9.13 1.87 -1.30
CA VAL A 35 -8.76 2.51 -0.03
C VAL A 35 -9.56 3.79 0.21
N VAL A 36 -9.75 4.61 -0.83
CA VAL A 36 -10.48 5.88 -0.72
C VAL A 36 -11.61 5.96 -1.75
N ASP A 37 -12.85 6.08 -1.29
CA ASP A 37 -14.06 6.23 -2.13
C ASP A 37 -14.23 7.65 -2.72
N LEU A 38 -13.15 8.26 -3.22
CA LEU A 38 -13.16 9.53 -3.96
C LEU A 38 -12.68 9.31 -5.39
N PRO A 39 -13.10 10.10 -6.40
CA PRO A 39 -12.53 9.99 -7.73
C PRO A 39 -11.05 10.41 -7.73
N TRP A 40 -10.23 9.82 -8.60
CA TRP A 40 -8.77 10.06 -8.68
C TRP A 40 -8.34 11.54 -8.63
N PRO A 41 -9.02 12.52 -9.27
CA PRO A 41 -8.62 13.92 -9.19
C PRO A 41 -8.75 14.56 -7.79
N LEU A 42 -9.44 13.90 -6.86
CA LEU A 42 -9.69 14.36 -5.49
C LEU A 42 -8.97 13.53 -4.42
N ARG A 43 -8.23 12.49 -4.83
CA ARG A 43 -7.38 11.68 -3.94
C ARG A 43 -6.00 12.31 -3.84
#